data_AF-A0A0D6LP52-F1
#
_entry.id   AF-A0A0D6LP52-F1
#
_cell.length_a   1.000
_cell.length_b   1.000
_cell.length_c   1.000
_cell.angle_alpha   90.00
_cell.angle_beta   90.00
_cell.angle_gamma   90.00
#
_symmetry.space_group_name_H-M   'P 1'
#
loop_
_entity.id
_entity.type
_entity.pdbx_description
1 polymer ?
#
loop_
_entity_poly.entity_id
_entity_poly.type
_entity_poly.pdbx_seq_one_letter_code
_entity_poly.pdbx_strand_id
1 'polypeptide(L)'
;MLVSDVSVATGISGDTLIRNVRSVLDANILTTASKELNESTELSLNKCLTCKRLRFRLATPQVVKNAEKEAESVSNTVTHDRKYYMECAIVRIMKTRKVLKHNALISEVVEQTRSRFTPDVAFIKKSIEDLIEKLYIQRTDQNDEYQYLA
;
A
#
# COMPACT_ATOMS: atom_id res chain seq x y z
N MET A 1 -17.04 -11.06 32.67
CA MET A 1 -16.71 -11.65 31.35
C MET A 1 -15.36 -11.08 30.95
N LEU A 2 -14.38 -11.89 30.59
CA LEU A 2 -13.07 -11.38 30.21
C LEU A 2 -13.10 -10.85 28.77
N VAL A 3 -12.20 -9.92 28.45
CA VAL A 3 -12.00 -9.44 27.07
C VAL A 3 -11.60 -10.61 26.15
N SER A 4 -10.85 -11.60 26.65
CA SER A 4 -10.54 -12.84 25.94
C SER A 4 -11.80 -13.61 25.52
N ASP A 5 -12.82 -13.68 26.37
CA ASP A 5 -14.06 -14.41 26.08
C ASP A 5 -14.86 -13.69 24.98
N VAL A 6 -14.82 -12.35 24.99
CA VAL A 6 -15.43 -11.52 23.95
C VAL A 6 -14.70 -11.69 22.62
N SER A 7 -13.37 -11.80 22.64
CA SER A 7 -12.55 -12.10 21.45
C SER A 7 -12.98 -13.42 20.81
N VAL A 8 -13.08 -14.47 21.61
CA VAL A 8 -13.50 -15.81 21.14
C VAL A 8 -14.93 -15.80 20.61
N ALA A 9 -15.86 -15.13 21.30
CA ALA A 9 -17.27 -15.10 20.92
C ALA A 9 -17.54 -14.25 19.67
N THR A 10 -16.79 -13.16 19.47
CA THR A 10 -17.00 -12.22 18.35
C THR A 10 -16.11 -12.52 17.14
N GLY A 11 -15.04 -13.29 17.33
CA GLY A 11 -14.01 -13.52 16.31
C GLY A 11 -13.20 -12.26 15.97
N ILE A 12 -13.28 -11.21 16.78
CA ILE A 12 -12.57 -9.95 16.59
C ILE A 12 -11.38 -9.92 17.54
N SER A 13 -10.18 -9.76 16.99
CA SER A 13 -8.93 -9.79 17.76
C SER A 13 -8.13 -8.48 17.67
N GLY A 14 -7.21 -8.29 18.62
CA GLY A 14 -6.22 -7.21 18.62
C GLY A 14 -6.79 -5.81 18.85
N ASP A 15 -6.17 -4.80 18.23
CA ASP A 15 -6.51 -3.38 18.40
C ASP A 15 -7.97 -3.07 18.06
N THR A 16 -8.54 -3.80 17.09
CA THR A 16 -9.95 -3.63 16.69
C THR A 16 -10.90 -3.99 17.83
N LEU A 17 -10.60 -5.06 18.61
CA LEU A 17 -11.41 -5.46 19.74
C LEU A 17 -11.36 -4.41 20.84
N ILE A 18 -10.16 -3.99 21.25
CA ILE A 18 -9.95 -2.98 22.29
C ILE A 18 -10.68 -1.69 21.94
N ARG A 19 -10.65 -1.31 20.66
CA ARG A 19 -11.31 -0.12 20.17
C ARG A 19 -12.84 -0.20 20.22
N ASN A 20 -13.41 -1.33 19.80
CA ASN A 20 -14.85 -1.57 19.89
C ASN A 20 -15.33 -1.57 21.35
N VAL A 21 -14.59 -2.25 22.23
CA VAL A 21 -14.89 -2.27 23.67
C VAL A 21 -14.81 -0.86 24.25
N ARG A 22 -13.81 -0.06 23.88
CA ARG A 22 -13.69 1.35 24.32
C ARG A 22 -14.90 2.19 23.91
N SER A 23 -15.39 2.08 22.67
CA SER A 23 -16.59 2.80 22.24
C SER A 23 -17.84 2.44 23.04
N VAL A 24 -17.96 1.17 23.47
CA VAL A 24 -19.07 0.69 24.31
C VAL A 24 -18.92 1.18 25.76
N LEU A 25 -17.69 1.30 26.25
CA LEU A 25 -17.37 1.88 27.57
C LEU A 25 -17.63 3.38 27.61
N ASP A 26 -17.27 4.13 26.56
CA ASP A 26 -17.53 5.57 26.46
C ASP A 26 -19.05 5.87 26.47
N ALA A 27 -19.87 4.92 25.97
CA ALA A 27 -21.32 4.99 26.04
C ALA A 27 -21.90 4.55 27.40
N ASN A 28 -21.06 4.21 28.38
CA ASN A 28 -21.40 3.70 29.71
C ASN A 28 -22.29 2.45 29.69
N ILE A 29 -22.31 1.69 28.59
CA ILE A 29 -23.08 0.43 28.49
C ILE A 29 -22.38 -0.68 29.27
N LEU A 30 -21.04 -0.71 29.19
CA LEU A 30 -20.20 -1.61 29.98
C LEU A 30 -19.46 -0.82 31.06
N THR A 31 -19.06 -1.51 32.13
CA THR A 31 -18.24 -0.99 33.22
C THR A 31 -17.02 -1.88 33.44
N THR A 32 -15.87 -1.26 33.67
CA THR A 32 -14.60 -1.93 34.01
C THR A 32 -14.06 -1.37 35.32
N ALA A 33 -13.34 -2.21 36.07
CA ALA A 33 -12.58 -1.77 37.24
C ALA A 33 -11.25 -1.10 36.85
N SER A 34 -10.71 -1.42 35.67
CA SER A 34 -9.43 -0.92 35.17
C SER A 34 -9.60 0.12 34.08
N LYS A 35 -8.81 1.20 34.16
CA LYS A 35 -8.77 2.30 33.17
C LYS A 35 -7.98 1.91 31.91
N GLU A 36 -7.08 0.94 32.03
CA GLU A 36 -6.34 0.33 30.93
C GLU A 36 -7.02 -0.98 30.50
N LEU A 37 -7.25 -1.14 29.19
CA LEU A 37 -7.97 -2.26 28.59
C LEU A 37 -6.95 -3.28 28.09
N ASN A 38 -6.85 -4.40 28.78
CA ASN A 38 -6.02 -5.54 28.43
C ASN A 38 -6.90 -6.78 28.23
N GLU A 39 -6.33 -7.85 27.66
CA GLU A 39 -7.06 -9.10 27.37
C GLU A 39 -7.62 -9.78 28.65
N SER A 40 -7.04 -9.47 29.81
CA SER A 40 -7.46 -9.94 31.13
C SER A 40 -8.43 -9.01 31.85
N THR A 41 -8.86 -7.90 31.24
CA THR A 41 -9.79 -6.97 31.89
C THR A 41 -11.17 -7.62 32.01
N GLU A 42 -11.74 -7.59 33.21
CA GLU A 42 -13.11 -8.02 33.45
C GLU A 42 -14.10 -6.92 33.03
N LEU A 43 -15.00 -7.29 32.12
CA LEU A 43 -16.12 -6.46 31.68
C LEU A 43 -17.39 -6.88 32.42
N SER A 44 -18.16 -5.87 32.85
CA SER A 44 -19.48 -6.02 33.46
C SER A 44 -20.51 -5.13 32.76
N LEU A 45 -21.77 -5.55 32.75
CA LEU A 45 -22.86 -4.77 32.17
C LEU A 45 -23.35 -3.71 33.16
N ASN A 46 -23.45 -2.45 32.72
CA ASN A 46 -23.97 -1.37 33.54
C ASN A 46 -25.51 -1.42 33.60
N LYS A 47 -26.05 -2.00 34.66
CA LYS A 47 -27.50 -2.07 34.88
C LYS A 47 -28.12 -0.74 35.33
N CYS A 48 -27.31 0.24 35.71
CA CYS A 48 -27.75 1.54 36.22
C CYS A 48 -27.68 2.66 35.15
N LEU A 49 -27.54 2.29 33.87
CA LEU A 49 -27.43 3.25 32.79
C LEU A 49 -28.69 4.11 32.68
N THR A 50 -28.52 5.43 32.84
CA THR A 50 -29.59 6.42 32.67
C THR A 50 -29.28 7.29 31.43
N CYS A 51 -30.14 7.24 30.42
CA CYS A 51 -29.97 8.02 29.19
C CYS A 51 -31.15 8.98 28.98
N LYS A 52 -30.85 10.24 28.61
CA LYS A 52 -31.88 11.26 28.32
C LYS A 52 -32.71 10.97 27.06
N ARG A 53 -32.19 10.13 26.15
CA ARG A 53 -32.84 9.74 24.89
C ARG A 53 -33.02 8.24 24.85
N LEU A 54 -34.21 7.78 24.49
CA LEU A 54 -34.53 6.35 24.30
C LEU A 54 -33.75 5.73 23.12
N ARG A 55 -33.44 6.55 22.10
CA ARG A 55 -32.60 6.16 20.97
C ARG A 55 -31.39 7.07 20.93
N PHE A 56 -30.21 6.50 21.05
CA PHE A 56 -28.93 7.21 20.95
C PHE A 56 -28.02 6.49 19.97
N ARG A 57 -27.13 7.25 19.33
CA ARG A 57 -26.15 6.70 18.39
C ARG A 57 -24.90 6.35 19.18
N LEU A 58 -24.51 5.09 19.12
CA LEU A 58 -23.19 4.69 19.57
C LEU A 58 -22.16 5.24 18.58
N ALA A 59 -21.11 5.89 19.08
CA ALA A 59 -20.01 6.31 18.22
C ALA A 59 -19.34 5.04 17.70
N THR A 60 -19.47 4.77 16.41
CA THR A 60 -18.73 3.69 15.77
C THR A 60 -17.25 4.01 15.95
N PRO A 61 -16.42 3.06 16.43
CA PRO A 61 -14.99 3.27 16.49
C PRO A 61 -14.53 3.57 15.08
N GLN A 62 -14.20 4.84 14.86
CA GLN A 62 -13.85 5.40 13.56
C GLN A 62 -12.58 4.74 13.12
N VAL A 63 -12.56 3.55 12.47
CA VAL A 63 -11.34 2.96 11.90
C VAL A 63 -10.58 4.15 11.36
N VAL A 64 -9.50 4.55 12.05
CA VAL A 64 -8.67 5.63 11.55
C VAL A 64 -8.02 4.79 10.52
N LYS A 65 -8.69 4.73 9.35
CA LYS A 65 -8.23 3.95 8.24
C LYS A 65 -6.79 4.38 8.21
N ASN A 66 -5.91 3.42 8.31
CA ASN A 66 -4.51 3.64 8.07
C ASN A 66 -4.45 4.07 6.59
N ALA A 67 -4.93 5.27 6.29
CA ALA A 67 -5.02 5.86 4.98
C ALA A 67 -3.58 5.98 4.48
N GLU A 68 -2.64 6.15 5.40
CA GLU A 68 -1.20 6.02 5.20
C GLU A 68 -0.81 4.60 4.75
N LYS A 69 -1.15 3.52 5.48
CA LYS A 69 -0.75 2.14 5.10
C LYS A 69 -1.43 1.63 3.81
N GLU A 70 -2.70 1.99 3.57
CA GLU A 70 -3.38 1.65 2.31
C GLU A 70 -2.91 2.54 1.14
N ALA A 71 -2.60 3.82 1.37
CA ALA A 71 -2.02 4.68 0.32
C ALA A 71 -0.59 4.26 -0.02
N GLU A 72 0.21 3.81 0.95
CA GLU A 72 1.56 3.30 0.71
C GLU A 72 1.53 2.02 -0.13
N SER A 73 0.63 1.07 0.16
CA SER A 73 0.51 -0.15 -0.63
C SER A 73 0.06 0.15 -2.06
N VAL A 74 -0.91 1.05 -2.25
CA VAL A 74 -1.34 1.50 -3.58
C VAL A 74 -0.22 2.24 -4.31
N SER A 75 0.50 3.15 -3.65
CA SER A 75 1.63 3.88 -4.24
C SER A 75 2.75 2.93 -4.70
N ASN A 76 3.04 1.90 -3.90
CA ASN A 76 4.02 0.88 -4.24
C ASN A 76 3.59 0.09 -5.49
N THR A 77 2.34 -0.35 -5.58
CA THR A 77 1.84 -1.07 -6.78
C THR A 77 1.95 -0.21 -8.04
N VAL A 78 1.52 1.05 -7.99
CA VAL A 78 1.64 1.99 -9.12
C VAL A 78 3.08 2.20 -9.56
N THR A 79 4.02 2.27 -8.60
CA THR A 79 5.45 2.44 -8.90
C THR A 79 6.02 1.20 -9.61
N HIS A 80 5.61 0.00 -9.20
CA HIS A 80 5.98 -1.25 -9.86
C HIS A 80 5.40 -1.31 -11.28
N ASP A 81 4.12 -0.97 -11.47
CA ASP A 81 3.50 -0.96 -12.80
C ASP A 81 4.19 -0.01 -13.77
N ARG A 82 4.57 1.19 -13.29
CA ARG A 82 5.36 2.14 -14.09
C ARG A 82 6.72 1.57 -14.48
N LYS A 83 7.38 0.84 -13.57
CA LYS A 83 8.66 0.16 -13.84
C LYS A 83 8.50 -0.90 -14.92
N TYR A 84 7.52 -1.79 -14.79
CA TYR A 84 7.28 -2.84 -15.78
C TYR A 84 6.89 -2.26 -17.15
N TYR A 85 6.05 -1.22 -17.18
CA TYR A 85 5.71 -0.53 -18.42
C TYR A 85 6.95 0.05 -19.10
N MET A 86 7.85 0.66 -18.33
CA MET A 86 9.10 1.23 -18.84
C MET A 86 9.99 0.15 -19.47
N GLU A 87 10.21 -0.95 -18.75
CA GLU A 87 11.02 -2.07 -19.23
C GLU A 87 10.45 -2.65 -20.54
N CYS A 88 9.13 -2.86 -20.60
CA CYS A 88 8.46 -3.34 -21.80
C CYS A 88 8.58 -2.37 -22.99
N ALA A 89 8.47 -1.07 -22.75
CA ALA A 89 8.63 -0.05 -23.79
C ALA A 89 10.05 -0.05 -24.37
N ILE A 90 11.07 -0.10 -23.50
CA ILE A 90 12.49 -0.17 -23.92
C ILE A 90 12.74 -1.44 -24.73
N VAL A 91 12.31 -2.62 -24.24
CA VAL A 91 12.47 -3.89 -24.95
C VAL A 91 11.78 -3.85 -26.31
N ARG A 92 10.58 -3.27 -26.41
CA ARG A 92 9.85 -3.13 -27.68
C ARG A 92 10.63 -2.27 -28.69
N ILE A 93 11.18 -1.14 -28.26
CA ILE A 93 12.01 -0.26 -29.12
C ILE A 93 13.27 -1.00 -29.58
N MET A 94 14.00 -1.58 -28.63
CA MET A 94 15.26 -2.28 -28.88
C MET A 94 15.09 -3.51 -29.77
N LYS A 95 13.98 -4.25 -29.62
CA LYS A 95 13.66 -5.41 -30.46
C LYS A 95 13.50 -5.04 -31.93
N THR A 96 12.95 -3.86 -32.23
CA THR A 96 12.77 -3.35 -33.60
C THR A 96 14.05 -2.73 -34.16
N ARG A 97 14.77 -1.93 -33.37
CA ARG A 97 15.97 -1.22 -33.83
C ARG A 97 17.23 -2.09 -33.86
N LYS A 98 17.28 -3.16 -33.05
CA LYS A 98 18.43 -4.05 -32.79
C LYS A 98 19.63 -3.37 -32.14
N VAL A 99 20.00 -2.19 -32.60
CA VAL A 99 21.08 -1.36 -32.06
C VAL A 99 20.61 0.09 -32.00
N LEU A 100 20.87 0.78 -30.89
CA LEU A 100 20.43 2.16 -30.71
C LEU A 100 21.33 2.94 -29.74
N LYS A 101 21.60 4.21 -30.08
CA LYS A 101 22.35 5.13 -29.21
C LYS A 101 21.54 5.57 -28.00
N HIS A 102 22.21 5.85 -26.89
CA HIS A 102 21.61 6.23 -25.62
C HIS A 102 20.62 7.40 -25.73
N ASN A 103 21.04 8.52 -26.34
CA ASN A 103 20.18 9.70 -26.49
C ASN A 103 18.96 9.44 -27.40
N ALA A 104 19.13 8.60 -28.43
CA ALA A 104 18.04 8.22 -29.31
C ALA A 104 17.04 7.31 -28.58
N LEU A 105 17.53 6.35 -27.79
CA LEU A 105 16.70 5.48 -26.96
C LEU A 105 15.88 6.28 -25.96
N ILE A 106 16.49 7.22 -25.23
CA ILE A 106 15.77 8.09 -24.28
C ILE A 106 14.65 8.84 -25.01
N SER A 107 14.95 9.43 -26.16
CA SER A 107 13.98 10.21 -26.92
C SER A 107 12.78 9.36 -27.38
N GLU A 108 13.03 8.15 -27.92
CA GLU A 108 11.95 7.24 -28.33
C GLU A 108 11.12 6.74 -27.13
N VAL A 109 11.76 6.48 -25.99
CA VAL A 109 11.09 6.04 -24.76
C VAL A 109 10.18 7.13 -24.21
N VAL A 110 10.65 8.39 -24.17
CA VAL A 110 9.84 9.54 -23.74
C VAL A 110 8.60 9.68 -24.62
N GLU A 111 8.76 9.58 -25.94
CA GLU A 111 7.64 9.73 -26.87
C GLU A 111 6.61 8.59 -26.71
N GLN A 112 7.05 7.34 -26.55
CA GLN A 112 6.11 6.22 -26.31
C GLN A 112 5.38 6.30 -24.96
N THR A 113 6.05 6.78 -23.92
CA THR A 113 5.50 6.80 -22.55
C THR A 113 4.59 7.99 -22.29
N ARG A 114 4.74 9.08 -23.06
CA ARG A 114 4.00 10.36 -22.92
C ARG A 114 2.49 10.23 -22.81
N SER A 115 1.88 9.23 -23.46
CA SER A 115 0.44 8.98 -23.40
C SER A 115 -0.07 8.49 -22.04
N ARG A 116 0.82 7.99 -21.17
CA ARG A 116 0.49 7.43 -19.85
C ARG A 116 1.12 8.21 -18.71
N PHE A 117 2.40 8.57 -18.84
CA PHE A 117 3.11 9.38 -17.86
C PHE A 117 4.38 9.97 -18.48
N THR A 118 4.90 11.03 -17.86
CA THR A 118 6.18 11.63 -18.24
C THR A 118 7.29 11.10 -17.31
N PRO A 119 8.10 10.12 -17.75
CA PRO A 119 9.19 9.60 -16.93
C PRO A 119 10.32 10.63 -16.79
N ASP A 120 11.01 10.58 -15.65
CA ASP A 120 12.29 11.26 -15.49
C ASP A 120 13.43 10.44 -16.15
N VAL A 121 14.46 11.12 -16.62
CA VAL A 121 15.63 10.52 -17.27
C VAL A 121 16.34 9.55 -16.33
N ALA A 122 16.40 9.86 -15.02
CA ALA A 122 16.98 8.96 -14.03
C ALA A 122 16.23 7.61 -13.95
N PHE A 123 14.91 7.65 -14.09
CA PHE A 123 14.08 6.44 -14.08
C PHE A 123 14.33 5.57 -15.32
N ILE A 124 14.42 6.20 -16.50
CA ILE A 124 14.75 5.50 -17.75
C ILE A 124 16.12 4.84 -17.65
N LYS A 125 17.14 5.57 -17.15
CA LYS A 125 18.49 5.03 -16.95
C LYS A 125 18.49 3.81 -16.04
N LYS A 126 17.78 3.87 -14.91
CA LYS A 126 17.65 2.72 -14.00
C LYS A 126 17.00 1.51 -14.69
N SER A 127 15.94 1.71 -15.47
CA SER A 127 15.31 0.62 -16.22
C SER A 127 16.22 0.03 -17.31
N ILE A 128 17.09 0.84 -17.92
CA ILE A 128 18.10 0.34 -18.88
C ILE A 128 19.11 -0.56 -18.15
N GLU A 129 19.62 -0.14 -16.99
CA GLU A 129 20.54 -0.98 -16.19
C GLU A 129 19.87 -2.28 -15.75
N ASP A 130 18.62 -2.24 -15.26
CA ASP A 130 17.85 -3.43 -14.89
C ASP A 130 17.68 -4.39 -16.09
N LEU A 131 17.54 -3.87 -17.31
CA LEU A 131 17.43 -4.68 -18.54
C LEU A 131 18.77 -5.25 -19.01
N ILE A 132 19.89 -4.59 -18.70
CA ILE A 132 21.23 -5.13 -18.90
C ILE A 132 21.46 -6.30 -17.94
N GLU A 133 21.14 -6.14 -16.65
CA GLU A 133 21.23 -7.20 -15.65
C GLU A 133 20.38 -8.42 -16.01
N LYS A 134 19.19 -8.19 -16.58
CA LYS A 134 18.28 -9.24 -17.07
C LYS A 134 18.68 -9.84 -18.43
N LEU A 135 19.79 -9.40 -19.02
CA LEU A 135 20.32 -9.88 -20.32
C LEU A 135 19.39 -9.66 -21.51
N TYR A 136 18.51 -8.63 -21.47
CA TYR A 136 17.70 -8.25 -22.63
C TYR A 136 18.46 -7.36 -23.62
N ILE A 137 19.37 -6.54 -23.10
CA ILE A 137 20.21 -5.62 -23.88
C ILE A 137 21.64 -5.64 -23.33
N GLN A 138 22.62 -5.25 -24.14
CA GLN A 138 24.01 -5.07 -23.72
C GLN A 138 24.56 -3.75 -24.24
N ARG A 139 25.62 -3.27 -23.59
CA ARG A 139 26.45 -2.17 -24.12
C ARG A 139 27.37 -2.74 -25.18
N THR A 140 27.48 -2.03 -26.30
CA THR A 140 28.44 -2.37 -27.37
C THR A 140 29.83 -1.84 -27.04
N ASP A 141 30.84 -2.25 -27.82
CA ASP A 141 32.20 -1.70 -27.73
C ASP A 141 32.28 -0.21 -28.07
N GLN A 142 31.28 0.29 -28.81
CA GLN A 142 31.10 1.73 -29.04
C GLN A 142 30.41 2.37 -27.81
N ASN A 143 31.02 3.44 -27.31
CA ASN A 143 30.44 4.24 -26.23
C ASN A 143 29.03 4.73 -26.60
N ASP A 144 28.14 4.73 -25.61
CA ASP A 144 26.75 5.22 -25.70
C ASP A 144 25.84 4.49 -26.69
N GLU A 145 26.08 3.22 -26.97
CA GLU A 145 25.23 2.38 -27.80
C GLU A 145 24.84 1.08 -27.11
N TYR A 146 23.58 0.68 -27.33
CA TYR A 146 22.99 -0.54 -26.79
C TYR A 146 22.63 -1.49 -27.93
N GLN A 147 22.74 -2.79 -27.67
CA GLN A 147 22.36 -3.87 -28.58
C GLN A 147 21.34 -4.79 -27.91
N TYR A 148 20.32 -5.23 -28.64
CA TYR A 148 19.32 -6.18 -28.18
C TYR A 148 19.84 -7.63 -28.26
N LEU A 149 19.59 -8.43 -27.22
CA LEU A 149 20.14 -9.78 -27.05
C LEU A 149 19.13 -10.92 -27.23
N ALA A 150 17.83 -10.64 -27.17
CA ALA A 150 16.77 -11.66 -27.17
C ALA A 150 16.06 -11.84 -28.54
#